data_AF-A0A0G4NL80-F1
#
_entry.id   AF-A0A0G4NL80-F1
#
_cell.length_a   1.000
_cell.length_b   1.000
_cell.length_c   1.000
_cell.angle_alpha   90.00
_cell.angle_beta   90.00
_cell.angle_gamma   90.00
#
_symmetry.space_group_name_H-M   'P 1'
#
loop_
_entity.id
_entity.type
_entity.pdbx_description
1 polymer ?
#
loop_
_entity_poly.entity_id
_entity_poly.type
_entity_poly.pdbx_seq_one_letter_code
_entity_poly.pdbx_strand_id
1 'polypeptide(L)'
;MQEALTLFDSICNSRWFIKTSIILFLNKIDRFKEKLPVSPMKNYFPDYEGGDDYAAACDYILNRFVSLNQHETKQIYTHFTCATDTTQIRFVMAAVN
;
A
#
# COMPACT_ATOMS: atom_id res chain seq x y z
N MET A 1 5.71 -9.46 2.13
CA MET A 1 5.08 -8.64 1.06
C MET A 1 4.23 -9.50 0.14
N GLN A 2 4.76 -10.60 -0.41
CA GLN A 2 4.01 -11.47 -1.33
C GLN A 2 2.64 -11.91 -0.78
N GLU A 3 2.58 -12.37 0.48
CA GLU A 3 1.31 -12.76 1.12
C GLU A 3 0.28 -11.61 1.17
N ALA A 4 0.73 -10.40 1.46
CA ALA A 4 -0.14 -9.22 1.51
C ALA A 4 -0.68 -8.86 0.11
N LEU A 5 0.14 -8.98 -0.93
CA LEU A 5 -0.27 -8.79 -2.32
C LEU A 5 -1.29 -9.85 -2.74
N THR A 6 -1.05 -11.13 -2.44
CA THR A 6 -1.98 -12.23 -2.73
C THR A 6 -3.32 -12.03 -2.01
N LEU A 7 -3.29 -11.65 -0.73
CA LEU A 7 -4.51 -11.36 0.02
C LEU A 7 -5.26 -10.18 -0.58
N PHE A 8 -4.56 -9.09 -0.88
CA PHE A 8 -5.16 -7.92 -1.51
C PHE A 8 -5.81 -8.26 -2.85
N ASP A 9 -5.13 -9.01 -3.73
CA ASP A 9 -5.68 -9.46 -5.01
C ASP A 9 -7.00 -10.22 -4.82
N SER A 10 -7.02 -11.19 -3.90
CA SER A 10 -8.22 -11.97 -3.58
C SER A 10 -9.41 -11.15 -3.09
N ILE A 11 -9.16 -10.08 -2.32
CA ILE A 11 -10.20 -9.20 -1.78
C ILE A 11 -10.64 -8.21 -2.85
N CYS A 12 -9.67 -7.58 -3.52
CA CYS A 12 -9.89 -6.52 -4.50
C CYS A 12 -10.73 -7.02 -5.67
N ASN A 13 -10.45 -8.23 -6.15
CA ASN A 13 -11.10 -8.84 -7.31
C ASN A 13 -12.19 -9.85 -6.93
N SER A 14 -12.58 -9.91 -5.65
CA SER A 14 -13.68 -10.75 -5.20
C SER A 14 -15.01 -10.28 -5.81
N ARG A 15 -15.81 -11.24 -6.29
CA ARG A 15 -17.18 -10.98 -6.81
C ARG A 15 -18.07 -10.23 -5.81
N TRP A 16 -17.81 -10.41 -4.51
CA TRP A 16 -18.57 -9.79 -3.43
C TRP A 16 -18.24 -8.31 -3.23
N PHE A 17 -17.09 -7.87 -3.72
CA PHE A 17 -16.58 -6.51 -3.51
C PHE A 17 -16.45 -5.70 -4.80
N ILE A 18 -16.95 -6.15 -5.95
CA ILE A 18 -16.76 -5.47 -7.26
C ILE A 18 -17.07 -3.97 -7.21
N LYS A 19 -18.22 -3.59 -6.62
CA LYS A 19 -18.67 -2.19 -6.51
C LYS A 19 -18.23 -1.50 -5.22
N THR A 20 -17.49 -2.20 -4.36
CA THR A 20 -17.03 -1.69 -3.07
C THR A 20 -15.69 -1.00 -3.24
N SER A 21 -15.62 0.26 -2.81
CA SER A 21 -14.36 1.00 -2.71
C SER A 21 -13.48 0.41 -1.62
N ILE A 22 -12.17 0.50 -1.79
CA ILE A 22 -11.20 -0.04 -0.84
C ILE A 22 -10.39 1.10 -0.24
N ILE A 23 -10.14 1.03 1.06
CA ILE A 23 -9.20 1.90 1.75
C ILE A 23 -7.97 1.05 2.08
N LEU A 24 -6.84 1.38 1.47
CA LEU A 24 -5.56 0.68 1.64
C LEU A 24 -4.66 1.47 2.60
N PHE A 25 -4.34 0.87 3.74
CA PHE A 25 -3.38 1.43 4.69
C PHE A 25 -2.01 0.76 4.52
N LEU A 26 -1.04 1.52 4.02
CA LEU A 26 0.37 1.13 4.01
C LEU A 26 1.00 1.59 5.33
N ASN A 27 0.97 0.70 6.32
CA ASN A 27 1.39 1.00 7.69
C ASN A 27 2.90 0.79 7.91
N LYS A 28 3.40 1.31 9.03
CA LYS A 28 4.80 1.22 9.51
C LYS A 28 5.79 1.93 8.58
N ILE A 29 5.37 3.06 8.02
CA ILE A 29 6.22 3.84 7.10
C ILE A 29 7.47 4.42 7.77
N ASP A 30 7.40 4.65 9.08
CA ASP A 30 8.53 5.00 9.96
C ASP A 30 9.62 3.92 9.89
N ARG A 31 9.25 2.67 10.14
CA ARG A 31 10.16 1.53 10.07
C ARG A 31 10.67 1.27 8.65
N PHE A 32 9.82 1.53 7.66
CA PHE A 32 10.21 1.39 6.26
C PHE A 32 11.33 2.39 5.91
N LYS A 33 11.17 3.65 6.31
CA LYS A 33 12.17 4.70 6.09
C LYS A 33 13.50 4.39 6.77
N GLU A 34 13.48 3.90 8.01
CA GLU A 34 14.69 3.48 8.74
C GLU A 34 15.40 2.31 8.06
N LYS A 35 14.63 1.38 7.48
CA LYS A 35 15.15 0.12 6.93
C LYS A 35 15.68 0.26 5.49
N LEU A 36 15.14 1.18 4.71
CA LEU A 36 15.48 1.37 3.30
C LEU A 36 17.00 1.48 3.01
N PRO A 37 17.80 2.30 3.73
CA PRO A 37 19.24 2.42 3.46
C PRO A 37 20.06 1.18 3.87
N VAL A 38 19.62 0.44 4.89
CA VAL A 38 20.36 -0.74 5.42
C VAL A 38 19.92 -2.05 4.79
N SER A 39 18.76 -2.06 4.15
CA SER A 39 18.15 -3.24 3.52
C SER A 39 17.51 -2.81 2.20
N PRO A 40 18.34 -2.65 1.14
CA PRO A 40 17.88 -2.11 -0.13
C PRO A 40 16.73 -2.90 -0.73
N MET A 41 15.75 -2.17 -1.28
CA MET A 41 14.57 -2.73 -1.94
C MET A 41 14.92 -3.70 -3.07
N LYS A 42 15.98 -3.43 -3.83
CA LYS A 42 16.45 -4.27 -4.96
C LYS A 42 16.75 -5.72 -4.57
N ASN A 43 17.10 -5.98 -3.31
CA ASN A 43 17.35 -7.33 -2.80
C ASN A 43 16.08 -8.19 -2.71
N TYR A 44 14.91 -7.55 -2.63
CA TYR A 44 13.61 -8.21 -2.51
C TYR A 44 12.75 -8.02 -3.76
N PHE A 45 13.00 -6.94 -4.50
CA PHE A 45 12.29 -6.52 -5.69
C PHE A 45 13.31 -6.23 -6.80
N PRO A 46 13.71 -7.23 -7.59
CA PRO A 46 14.76 -7.07 -8.59
C PRO A 46 14.43 -6.03 -9.67
N ASP A 47 13.14 -5.76 -9.90
CA ASP A 47 12.60 -4.79 -10.84
C ASP A 47 12.54 -3.35 -10.30
N TYR A 48 12.92 -3.14 -9.04
CA TYR A 48 12.96 -1.80 -8.44
C TYR A 48 14.29 -1.09 -8.72
N GLU A 49 14.20 0.09 -9.34
CA GLU A 49 15.36 0.91 -9.74
C GLU A 49 15.43 2.28 -9.03
N GLY A 50 14.55 2.54 -8.04
CA GLY A 50 14.48 3.83 -7.34
C GLY A 50 15.55 4.06 -6.26
N GLY A 51 16.49 3.13 -6.04
CA GLY A 51 17.54 3.27 -5.03
C GLY A 51 17.00 3.39 -3.59
N ASP A 52 17.67 4.17 -2.76
CA ASP A 52 17.26 4.44 -1.38
C ASP A 52 16.31 5.65 -1.26
N ASP A 53 15.76 6.14 -2.36
CA ASP A 53 14.76 7.21 -2.34
C ASP A 53 13.45 6.72 -1.72
N TYR A 54 13.08 7.33 -0.61
CA TYR A 54 11.91 6.94 0.16
C TYR A 54 10.60 7.14 -0.60
N ALA A 55 10.48 8.22 -1.38
CA ALA A 55 9.26 8.49 -2.14
C ALA A 55 9.08 7.46 -3.27
N ALA A 56 10.15 7.19 -4.03
CA ALA A 56 10.16 6.18 -5.07
C ALA A 56 9.88 4.77 -4.51
N ALA A 57 10.43 4.44 -3.34
CA ALA A 57 10.17 3.16 -2.69
C ALA A 57 8.71 3.02 -2.23
N CYS A 58 8.12 4.10 -1.68
CA CYS A 58 6.70 4.15 -1.31
C CYS A 58 5.79 4.01 -2.53
N ASP A 59 6.05 4.78 -3.59
CA ASP A 59 5.29 4.74 -4.84
C ASP A 59 5.40 3.37 -5.51
N TYR A 60 6.59 2.76 -5.48
CA TYR A 60 6.78 1.41 -5.99
C TYR A 60 5.88 0.40 -5.27
N ILE A 61 5.88 0.38 -3.92
CA ILE A 61 5.03 -0.53 -3.16
C ILE A 61 3.55 -0.24 -3.42
N LEU A 62 3.14 1.02 -3.44
CA LEU A 62 1.78 1.44 -3.76
C LEU A 62 1.33 0.90 -5.12
N ASN A 63 2.14 1.10 -6.16
CA ASN A 63 1.84 0.67 -7.52
C ASN A 63 1.66 -0.85 -7.60
N ARG A 64 2.42 -1.64 -6.85
CA ARG A 64 2.26 -3.10 -6.80
C ARG A 64 0.90 -3.53 -6.25
N PHE A 65 0.28 -2.76 -5.36
CA PHE A 65 -1.07 -3.03 -4.89
C PHE A 65 -2.11 -2.54 -5.90
N VAL A 66 -2.00 -1.29 -6.36
CA VAL A 66 -2.99 -0.70 -7.28
C VAL A 66 -3.03 -1.46 -8.61
N SER A 67 -1.90 -1.98 -9.09
CA SER A 67 -1.83 -2.78 -10.33
C SER A 67 -2.57 -4.11 -10.25
N LEU A 68 -2.92 -4.59 -9.05
CA LEU A 68 -3.71 -5.81 -8.86
C LEU A 68 -5.20 -5.57 -9.10
N ASN A 69 -5.64 -4.31 -9.13
CA ASN A 69 -7.04 -4.00 -9.39
C ASN A 69 -7.41 -4.30 -10.85
N GLN A 70 -8.36 -5.21 -11.06
CA GLN A 70 -8.87 -5.57 -12.40
C GLN A 70 -10.12 -4.79 -12.79
N HIS A 71 -10.59 -3.87 -11.94
CA HIS A 71 -11.81 -3.11 -12.14
C HIS A 71 -11.50 -1.60 -12.21
N GLU A 72 -11.48 -1.04 -13.42
CA GLU A 72 -11.15 0.37 -13.66
C GLU A 72 -12.04 1.36 -12.89
N THR A 73 -13.29 0.99 -12.61
CA THR A 73 -14.25 1.84 -11.89
C THR A 73 -14.10 1.77 -10.38
N LYS A 74 -13.36 0.79 -9.85
CA LYS A 74 -13.16 0.61 -8.41
C LYS A 74 -12.17 1.64 -7.88
N GLN A 75 -12.59 2.37 -6.85
CA GLN A 75 -11.74 3.33 -6.16
C GLN A 75 -10.92 2.65 -5.06
N ILE A 76 -9.61 2.90 -5.07
CA ILE A 76 -8.68 2.46 -4.02
C ILE A 76 -8.05 3.71 -3.41
N TYR A 77 -8.51 4.09 -2.22
CA TYR A 77 -7.96 5.20 -1.45
C TYR A 77 -6.78 4.71 -0.64
N THR A 78 -5.58 5.20 -0.94
CA THR A 78 -4.37 4.76 -0.26
C THR A 78 -3.85 5.80 0.71
N HIS A 79 -3.48 5.34 1.91
CA HIS A 79 -2.89 6.16 2.95
C HIS A 79 -1.64 5.48 3.52
N PHE A 80 -0.57 6.26 3.63
CA PHE A 80 0.64 5.87 4.33
C PHE A 80 0.48 6.20 5.81
N THR A 81 0.58 5.20 6.68
CA THR A 81 0.34 5.38 8.12
C THR A 81 1.52 4.95 8.96
N CYS A 82 1.67 5.60 10.10
CA CYS A 82 2.56 5.18 11.17
C CYS A 82 1.68 4.71 12.33
N ALA A 83 1.88 3.50 12.85
CA ALA A 83 1.00 2.91 13.86
C ALA A 83 0.98 3.71 15.18
N THR A 84 2.01 4.52 15.45
CA THR A 84 2.06 5.43 16.60
C THR A 84 1.32 6.73 16.35
N ASP A 85 1.05 7.08 15.09
CA ASP A 85 0.27 8.24 14.69
C ASP A 85 -1.20 7.86 14.43
N THR A 86 -1.91 7.60 15.53
CA THR A 86 -3.33 7.22 15.54
C THR A 86 -4.28 8.31 15.06
N THR A 87 -3.79 9.54 14.83
CA THR A 87 -4.62 10.67 14.38
C THR A 87 -5.07 10.51 12.92
N GLN A 88 -4.22 9.95 12.05
CA GLN A 88 -4.52 9.79 10.62
C GLN A 88 -5.62 8.75 10.36
N ILE A 89 -5.68 7.67 11.14
CA ILE A 89 -6.72 6.64 11.00
C ILE A 89 -8.10 7.19 11.41
N ARG A 90 -8.15 8.01 12.47
CA ARG A 90 -9.40 8.62 12.94
C ARG A 90 -10.02 9.55 11.90
N PHE A 91 -9.20 10.31 11.18
CA PHE A 91 -9.67 11.20 10.12
C PHE A 91 -10.26 10.41 8.93
N VAL A 92 -9.58 9.33 8.51
CA VAL A 92 -10.06 8.49 7.41
C VAL A 92 -11.38 7.78 7.77
N MET A 93 -11.51 7.26 8.99
CA MET A 93 -12.78 6.66 9.43
C MET A 93 -13.92 7.68 9.54
N ALA A 94 -13.62 8.95 9.85
CA ALA A 94 -14.62 10.01 9.95
C ALA A 94 -15.11 10.51 8.57
N ALA A 95 -14.26 10.45 7.53
CA ALA A 95 -14.56 10.93 6.18
C ALA A 95 -15.41 9.95 5.33
N VAL A 96 -15.68 8.75 5.86
CA VAL A 96 -16.41 7.67 5.18
C VAL A 96 -17.86 7.54 5.71
N ASN A 97 -18.28 8.46 6.58
CA ASN A 97 -19.66 8.58 7.10
C ASN A 97 -20.41 9.76 6.49
#